data_AF-A0A9E5MYX4-F1
#
_entry.id   AF-A0A9E5MYX4-F1
#
_cell.length_a   1.000
_cell.length_b   1.000
_cell.length_c   1.000
_cell.angle_alpha   90.00
_cell.angle_beta   90.00
_cell.angle_gamma   90.00
#
_symmetry.space_group_name_H-M   'P 1'
#
loop_
_entity.id
_entity.type
_entity.pdbx_description
1 polymer ?
#
loop_
_entity_poly.entity_id
_entity_poly.type
_entity_poly.pdbx_seq_one_letter_code
_entity_poly.pdbx_strand_id
1 'polypeptide(L)'
;MKTHIYLAPAGRGKTTYVLERIHQVRATDPLAPTRVVLPNQAQVSAFRQRLGAGGGALGVSVGTFYALYPEILAWNRKPEPRLPEAAQYRLIRSIVARLADE
;
A
#
# COMPACT_ATOMS: atom_id res chain seq x y z
N MET A 1 6.37 -8.41 -20.00
CA MET A 1 6.36 -8.41 -18.51
C MET A 1 6.57 -9.84 -18.04
N LYS A 2 7.48 -10.09 -17.10
CA LYS A 2 7.70 -11.44 -16.55
C LYS A 2 7.02 -11.53 -15.19
N THR A 3 6.06 -12.44 -15.05
CA THR A 3 5.31 -12.67 -13.81
C THR A 3 5.82 -13.91 -13.12
N HIS A 4 6.01 -13.84 -11.80
CA HIS A 4 6.42 -14.98 -10.97
C HIS A 4 5.40 -15.14 -9.85
N ILE A 5 5.04 -16.39 -9.56
CA ILE A 5 4.17 -16.75 -8.43
C ILE A 5 5.01 -17.58 -7.47
N TYR A 6 5.17 -17.06 -6.25
CA TYR A 6 5.90 -17.74 -5.18
C TYR A 6 4.90 -18.35 -4.20
N LEU A 7 4.93 -19.68 -4.05
CA LEU A 7 4.02 -20.42 -3.17
C LEU A 7 4.79 -21.02 -1.99
N ALA A 8 4.26 -20.86 -0.79
CA ALA A 8 4.77 -21.53 0.41
C ALA A 8 3.68 -21.62 1.49
N PRO A 9 3.67 -22.68 2.32
CA PRO A 9 2.75 -22.81 3.46
C PRO A 9 2.85 -21.65 4.46
N ALA A 10 1.86 -21.53 5.34
CA ALA A 10 1.89 -20.59 6.45
C ALA A 10 3.17 -20.78 7.30
N GLY A 11 3.76 -19.68 7.78
CA GLY A 11 4.99 -19.72 8.59
C GLY A 11 6.29 -20.04 7.84
N ARG A 12 6.27 -20.36 6.54
CA ARG A 12 7.48 -20.77 5.78
C ARG A 12 8.29 -19.60 5.20
N GLY A 13 8.35 -18.46 5.90
CA GLY A 13 9.28 -17.38 5.54
C GLY A 13 8.92 -16.53 4.32
N LYS A 14 7.67 -16.53 3.84
CA LYS A 14 7.25 -15.72 2.67
C LYS A 14 7.66 -14.24 2.78
N THR A 15 7.45 -13.64 3.95
CA THR A 15 7.82 -12.24 4.18
C THR A 15 9.33 -12.06 4.18
N THR A 16 10.08 -12.98 4.79
CA THR A 16 11.55 -12.97 4.82
C THR A 16 12.12 -13.06 3.41
N TYR A 17 11.61 -13.99 2.59
CA TYR A 17 12.00 -14.12 1.19
C TYR A 17 11.83 -12.81 0.41
N VAL A 18 10.69 -12.12 0.59
CA VAL A 18 10.45 -10.83 -0.07
C VAL A 18 11.44 -9.76 0.40
N LEU A 19 11.72 -9.68 1.71
CA LEU A 19 12.70 -8.74 2.26
C LEU A 19 14.09 -9.00 1.68
N GLU A 20 14.56 -10.25 1.68
CA GLU A 20 15.84 -10.65 1.09
C GLU A 20 15.90 -10.30 -0.40
N ARG A 21 14.81 -10.52 -1.14
CA ARG A 21 14.74 -10.15 -2.56
C ARG A 21 14.89 -8.65 -2.78
N ILE A 22 14.26 -7.83 -1.93
CA ILE A 22 14.42 -6.37 -1.97
C ILE A 22 15.88 -5.99 -1.68
N HIS A 23 16.49 -6.60 -0.66
CA HIS A 23 17.91 -6.37 -0.34
C HIS A 23 18.84 -6.75 -1.51
N GLN A 24 18.59 -7.87 -2.19
CA GLN A 24 19.36 -8.27 -3.38
C GLN A 24 19.26 -7.26 -4.52
N VAL A 25 18.06 -6.79 -4.83
CA VAL A 25 17.85 -5.75 -5.87
C VAL A 25 18.61 -4.48 -5.50
N ARG A 26 18.54 -4.08 -4.23
CA ARG A 26 19.20 -2.88 -3.72
C ARG A 26 20.73 -2.99 -3.61
N ALA A 27 21.26 -4.20 -3.46
CA ALA A 27 22.69 -4.42 -3.49
C ALA A 27 23.29 -4.09 -4.87
N THR A 28 22.50 -4.24 -5.93
CA THR A 28 22.89 -3.88 -7.31
C THR A 28 22.55 -2.43 -7.65
N ASP A 29 21.36 -1.95 -7.25
CA ASP A 29 20.92 -0.57 -7.44
C ASP A 29 20.21 -0.06 -6.16
N PRO A 30 20.89 0.72 -5.30
CA PRO A 30 20.35 1.17 -4.02
C PRO A 30 19.05 1.98 -4.09
N LEU A 31 18.77 2.59 -5.24
CA LEU A 31 17.61 3.44 -5.50
C LEU A 31 16.59 2.81 -6.46
N ALA A 32 16.76 1.53 -6.80
CA ALA A 32 15.83 0.80 -7.65
C ALA A 32 14.39 0.95 -7.13
N PRO A 33 13.47 1.56 -7.91
CA PRO A 33 12.12 1.83 -7.46
C PRO A 33 11.38 0.51 -7.21
N THR A 34 11.13 0.21 -5.94
CA THR A 34 10.49 -1.04 -5.51
C THR A 34 9.18 -0.74 -4.83
N ARG A 35 8.11 -1.43 -5.24
CA ARG A 35 6.77 -1.25 -4.68
C ARG A 35 6.28 -2.53 -4.01
N VAL A 36 5.86 -2.42 -2.76
CA VAL A 36 5.27 -3.50 -1.97
C VAL A 36 3.84 -3.11 -1.61
N VAL A 37 2.88 -3.93 -2.02
CA VAL A 37 1.46 -3.73 -1.73
C VAL A 37 1.00 -4.80 -0.76
N LEU A 38 0.39 -4.38 0.34
CA LEU A 38 -0.07 -5.23 1.43
C LEU A 38 -1.58 -5.02 1.67
N PRO A 39 -2.27 -6.01 2.27
CA PRO A 39 -3.73 -5.96 2.42
C PRO A 39 -4.23 -4.92 3.42
N ASN A 40 -3.46 -4.56 4.45
CA ASN A 40 -3.89 -3.61 5.48
C ASN A 40 -2.73 -2.84 6.12
N GLN A 41 -3.08 -1.81 6.90
CA GLN A 41 -2.11 -0.93 7.54
C GLN A 41 -1.27 -1.64 8.62
N ALA A 42 -1.84 -2.60 9.36
CA ALA A 42 -1.08 -3.36 10.35
C ALA A 42 0.09 -4.12 9.70
N GLN A 43 -0.15 -4.74 8.54
CA GLN A 43 0.90 -5.41 7.77
C GLN A 43 1.89 -4.43 7.15
N VAL A 44 1.43 -3.25 6.69
CA VAL A 44 2.33 -2.18 6.21
C VAL A 44 3.30 -1.76 7.30
N SER A 45 2.80 -1.48 8.51
CA SER A 45 3.63 -1.08 9.65
C SER A 45 4.62 -2.18 10.03
N ALA A 46 4.17 -3.43 10.16
CA ALA A 46 5.03 -4.56 10.47
C ALA A 46 6.12 -4.79 9.40
N PHE A 47 5.77 -4.65 8.12
CA PHE A 47 6.73 -4.80 7.02
C PHE A 47 7.76 -3.67 7.02
N ARG A 48 7.33 -2.40 7.21
CA ARG A 48 8.24 -1.25 7.29
C ARG A 48 9.22 -1.37 8.46
N GLN A 49 8.77 -1.85 9.62
CA GLN A 49 9.64 -2.10 10.77
C GLN A 49 10.74 -3.11 10.42
N ARG A 50 10.37 -4.24 9.81
CA ARG A 50 11.33 -5.28 9.39
C ARG A 50 12.30 -4.78 8.32
N LEU A 51 11.79 -4.01 7.35
CA LEU A 51 12.60 -3.41 6.30
C LEU A 51 13.60 -2.38 6.87
N GLY A 52 13.15 -1.55 7.82
CA GLY A 52 13.97 -0.55 8.49
C GLY A 52 15.10 -1.16 9.33
N ALA A 53 14.84 -2.28 10.02
CA ALA A 53 15.85 -2.99 10.79
C ALA A 53 17.06 -3.44 9.94
N GLY A 54 16.87 -3.66 8.64
CA GLY A 54 17.93 -4.03 7.69
C GLY A 54 18.50 -2.86 6.87
N GLY A 55 18.26 -1.59 7.24
CA GLY A 55 18.70 -0.43 6.44
C GLY A 55 17.96 -0.29 5.10
N GLY A 56 16.75 -0.85 5.04
CA GLY A 56 16.03 -1.18 3.81
C GLY A 56 15.17 -0.09 3.16
N ALA A 57 14.92 1.02 3.83
CA ALA A 57 13.72 1.84 3.56
C ALA A 57 13.80 2.76 2.33
N LEU A 58 14.99 3.21 1.94
CA LEU A 58 15.16 4.13 0.80
C LEU A 58 14.92 3.42 -0.54
N GLY A 59 14.14 4.04 -1.42
CA GLY A 59 13.77 3.49 -2.74
C GLY A 59 12.61 2.49 -2.71
N VAL A 60 12.05 2.18 -1.52
CA VAL A 60 10.95 1.22 -1.36
C VAL A 60 9.66 1.90 -0.93
N SER A 61 8.65 1.89 -1.80
CA SER A 61 7.29 2.31 -1.46
C SER A 61 6.49 1.13 -0.91
N VAL A 62 6.10 1.19 0.37
CA VAL A 62 5.25 0.17 1.02
C VAL A 62 3.89 0.78 1.33
N GLY A 63 2.81 0.16 0.86
CA GLY A 63 1.44 0.66 1.07
C GLY A 63 0.37 -0.39 0.84
N THR A 64 -0.89 0.05 0.84
CA THR A 64 -2.04 -0.78 0.50
C THR A 64 -2.59 -0.41 -0.88
N PHE A 65 -3.54 -1.18 -1.41
CA PHE A 65 -4.27 -0.77 -2.61
C PHE A 65 -4.99 0.58 -2.43
N TYR A 66 -5.47 0.87 -1.21
CA TYR A 66 -6.09 2.15 -0.89
C TYR A 66 -5.11 3.33 -0.96
N ALA A 67 -3.82 3.11 -0.72
CA ALA A 67 -2.77 4.11 -0.90
C ALA A 67 -2.25 4.17 -2.34
N LEU A 68 -2.14 3.00 -3.00
CA LEU A 68 -1.65 2.89 -4.38
C LEU A 68 -2.57 3.60 -5.38
N TYR A 69 -3.88 3.43 -5.24
CA TYR A 69 -4.85 4.02 -6.16
C TYR A 69 -4.72 5.55 -6.32
N PRO A 70 -4.73 6.36 -5.24
CA PRO A 70 -4.63 7.81 -5.36
C PRO A 70 -3.23 8.24 -5.82
N GLU A 71 -2.17 7.48 -5.50
CA GLU A 71 -0.83 7.74 -6.04
C GLU A 71 -0.81 7.62 -7.57
N ILE A 72 -1.40 6.55 -8.12
CA ILE A 72 -1.49 6.35 -9.57
C ILE A 72 -2.28 7.48 -10.22
N LEU A 73 -3.41 7.87 -9.63
CA LEU A 73 -4.23 8.98 -10.12
C LEU A 73 -3.48 10.31 -10.10
N ALA A 74 -2.77 10.60 -9.01
CA ALA A 74 -1.95 11.80 -8.89
C ALA A 74 -0.84 11.83 -9.95
N TRP A 75 -0.16 10.71 -10.21
CA TRP A 75 0.86 10.60 -11.25
C TRP A 75 0.32 10.87 -12.66
N ASN A 76 -0.95 10.55 -12.89
CA ASN A 76 -1.63 10.81 -14.16
C ASN A 76 -2.32 12.18 -14.19
N ARG A 77 -2.00 13.10 -13.26
CA ARG A 77 -2.59 14.44 -13.13
C ARG A 77 -4.12 14.43 -13.01
N LYS A 78 -4.67 13.36 -12.44
CA LYS A 78 -6.11 13.19 -12.16
C LYS A 78 -6.35 12.95 -10.67
N PRO A 79 -5.88 13.83 -9.76
CA PRO A 79 -6.09 13.62 -8.34
C PRO A 79 -7.60 13.66 -8.05
N GLU A 80 -8.15 12.53 -7.58
CA GLU A 80 -9.55 12.46 -7.18
C GLU A 80 -9.67 12.77 -5.69
N PRO A 81 -10.40 13.83 -5.30
CA PRO A 81 -10.59 14.16 -3.90
C PRO A 81 -11.37 13.05 -3.20
N ARG A 82 -10.84 12.58 -2.08
CA ARG A 82 -11.52 11.58 -1.25
C ARG A 82 -12.30 12.26 -0.15
N LEU A 83 -13.58 11.90 -0.05
CA LEU A 83 -14.41 12.34 1.04
C LEU A 83 -13.97 11.61 2.33
N PRO A 84 -13.53 12.34 3.37
CA PRO A 84 -13.19 11.72 4.66
C PRO A 84 -14.38 10.95 5.22
N GLU A 85 -14.13 9.88 5.98
CA GLU A 85 -15.19 9.01 6.51
C GLU A 85 -16.28 9.80 7.27
N ALA A 86 -15.89 10.74 8.15
CA ALA A 86 -16.83 11.60 8.85
C ALA A 86 -17.70 12.45 7.91
N ALA A 87 -17.14 12.90 6.79
CA ALA A 87 -17.87 13.66 5.78
C ALA A 87 -18.80 12.77 4.94
N GLN A 88 -18.44 11.51 4.71
CA GLN A 88 -19.34 10.53 4.09
C GLN A 88 -20.59 10.31 4.95
N TYR A 89 -20.43 10.09 6.26
CA TYR A 89 -21.58 9.95 7.16
C TYR A 89 -22.46 11.20 7.20
N ARG A 90 -21.86 12.39 7.20
CA ARG A 90 -22.60 13.66 7.15
C ARG A 90 -23.40 13.79 5.85
N LEU A 91 -22.79 13.45 4.71
CA LEU A 91 -23.44 13.48 3.41
C LEU A 91 -24.61 12.49 3.33
N ILE A 92 -24.41 11.26 3.79
CA ILE A 92 -25.47 10.26 3.84
C ILE A 92 -26.62 10.77 4.72
N ARG A 93 -26.31 11.30 5.91
CA ARG A 93 -27.33 11.85 6.81
C ARG A 93 -28.10 13.00 6.20
N SER A 94 -27.45 13.92 5.48
CA SER A 94 -28.13 15.03 4.82
C SER A 94 -29.03 14.57 3.68
N ILE A 95 -28.61 13.55 2.92
CA ILE A 95 -29.42 12.97 1.85
C ILE A 95 -30.66 12.28 2.43
N VAL A 96 -30.48 11.48 3.48
CA VAL A 96 -31.58 10.77 4.15
C VAL A 96 -32.58 11.75 4.76
N ALA A 97 -32.12 12.80 5.45
CA ALA A 97 -33.00 13.83 6.01
C ALA A 97 -33.86 14.49 4.92
N ARG A 98 -33.23 14.91 3.82
CA ARG A 98 -33.95 15.54 2.70
C ARG A 98 -35.02 14.62 2.10
N LEU A 99 -34.74 13.32 1.98
CA LEU A 99 -35.68 12.35 1.41
C LEU A 99 -36.81 11.95 2.36
N ALA A 100 -36.66 12.18 3.68
CA ALA A 100 -37.69 11.88 4.66
C ALA A 100 -38.67 13.05 4.87
N ASP A 101 -38.24 14.26 4.53
CA ASP A 101 -39.05 15.48 4.59
C ASP A 101 -39.86 15.73 3.28
N GLU A 102 -39.60 14.94 2.21
CA GLU A 102 -40.36 14.87 0.95
C GLU A 102 -41.47 13.80 1.02
#